data_AF-A0A843T0U7-F1
#
_entry.id   AF-A0A843T0U7-F1
#
_cell.length_a   1.000
_cell.length_b   1.000
_cell.length_c   1.000
_cell.angle_alpha   90.00
_cell.angle_beta   90.00
_cell.angle_gamma   90.00
#
_symmetry.space_group_name_H-M   'P 1'
#
loop_
_entity.id
_entity.type
_entity.pdbx_description
1 polymer ?
#
loop_
_entity_poly.entity_id
_entity_poly.type
_entity_poly.pdbx_seq_one_letter_code
_entity_poly.pdbx_strand_id
1 'polypeptide(L)'
;MNTVDDLVTQLTGEQARAAAAIAALRASREQVMANLRQLEGPNAALEHIDYFVDLFGRGAVELGRVAAELPQGTQQAHIDAIRQLASNSAAEQRRSVLFRDKWINKPLPYEQMRSVLNGISNTTREQLDAFRALTEMASALESARGELKGEDTKGFDRRALFTRLFKPPTDGDSR
;
A
#
# COMPACT_ATOMS: atom_id res chain seq x y z
N MET A 1 17.87 -3.28 -6.48
CA MET A 1 16.82 -4.01 -7.21
C MET A 1 16.10 -4.83 -6.16
N ASN A 2 14.81 -4.59 -5.93
CA ASN A 2 14.08 -5.33 -4.89
C ASN A 2 13.67 -6.68 -5.48
N THR A 3 14.02 -7.76 -4.78
CA THR A 3 13.55 -9.10 -5.14
C THR A 3 12.07 -9.25 -4.78
N VAL A 4 11.42 -10.30 -5.32
CA VAL A 4 10.05 -10.64 -4.93
C VAL A 4 9.97 -10.90 -3.41
N ASP A 5 10.97 -11.54 -2.83
CA ASP A 5 11.06 -11.81 -1.40
C ASP A 5 11.16 -10.52 -0.55
N ASP A 6 11.91 -9.52 -1.05
CA ASP A 6 11.98 -8.21 -0.40
C ASP A 6 10.61 -7.52 -0.40
N LEU A 7 9.88 -7.61 -1.51
CA LEU A 7 8.55 -7.01 -1.66
C LEU A 7 7.51 -7.71 -0.77
N VAL A 8 7.55 -9.05 -0.70
CA VAL A 8 6.72 -9.83 0.22
C VAL A 8 7.01 -9.46 1.68
N THR A 9 8.29 -9.31 2.04
CA THR A 9 8.70 -8.90 3.39
C THR A 9 8.16 -7.51 3.72
N GLN A 10 8.27 -6.56 2.79
CA GLN A 10 7.74 -5.21 2.99
C GLN A 10 6.21 -5.20 3.13
N LEU A 11 5.47 -5.92 2.28
CA LEU A 11 4.01 -6.01 2.38
C LEU A 11 3.56 -6.63 3.70
N THR A 12 4.25 -7.69 4.16
CA THR A 12 3.97 -8.33 5.44
C THR A 12 4.27 -7.39 6.61
N GLY A 13 5.33 -6.59 6.51
CA GLY A 13 5.66 -5.53 7.47
C GLY A 13 4.56 -4.47 7.55
N GLU A 14 4.07 -4.00 6.41
CA GLU A 14 2.97 -3.02 6.35
C GLU A 14 1.64 -3.59 6.85
N GLN A 15 1.37 -4.88 6.60
CA GLN A 15 0.22 -5.58 7.17
C GLN A 15 0.32 -5.63 8.71
N ALA A 16 1.48 -5.99 9.26
CA ALA A 16 1.70 -6.03 10.70
C ALA A 16 1.57 -4.64 11.34
N ARG A 17 2.09 -3.61 10.66
CA ARG A 17 1.94 -2.21 11.09
C ARG A 17 0.48 -1.78 11.13
N ALA A 18 -0.31 -2.11 10.10
CA ALA A 18 -1.74 -1.84 10.08
C ALA A 18 -2.47 -2.55 11.22
N ALA A 19 -2.13 -3.81 11.52
CA ALA A 19 -2.69 -4.54 12.64
C ALA A 19 -2.37 -3.87 14.00
N ALA A 20 -1.13 -3.38 14.18
CA ALA A 20 -0.75 -2.62 15.38
C ALA A 20 -1.52 -1.30 15.51
N ALA A 21 -1.70 -0.57 14.40
CA ALA A 21 -2.51 0.66 14.39
C ALA A 21 -3.98 0.39 14.77
N ILE A 22 -4.57 -0.69 14.25
CA ILE A 22 -5.93 -1.12 14.62
C ILE A 22 -6.02 -1.42 16.13
N ALA A 23 -5.05 -2.14 16.69
CA ALA A 23 -5.01 -2.44 18.11
C ALA A 23 -4.93 -1.16 18.97
N ALA A 24 -4.07 -0.22 18.58
CA ALA A 24 -3.93 1.08 19.27
C ALA A 24 -5.21 1.93 19.20
N LEU A 25 -5.90 1.92 18.06
CA LEU A 25 -7.19 2.60 17.89
C LEU A 25 -8.29 1.96 18.74
N ARG A 26 -8.34 0.62 18.82
CA ARG A 26 -9.30 -0.09 19.69
C ARG A 26 -9.04 0.22 21.17
N ALA A 27 -7.79 0.27 21.61
CA ALA A 27 -7.46 0.69 22.97
C ALA A 27 -7.87 2.14 23.24
N SER A 28 -7.67 3.04 22.26
CA SER A 28 -8.13 4.43 22.36
C SER A 28 -9.66 4.53 22.43
N ARG A 29 -10.37 3.65 21.71
CA ARG A 29 -11.83 3.53 21.76
C ARG A 29 -12.32 3.20 23.17
N GLU A 30 -11.69 2.24 23.84
CA GLU A 30 -12.01 1.88 25.22
C GLU A 30 -11.80 3.07 26.16
N GLN A 31 -10.72 3.83 25.99
CA GLN A 31 -10.47 5.04 26.77
C GLN A 31 -11.52 6.14 26.53
N VAL A 32 -11.95 6.34 25.28
CA VAL A 32 -13.05 7.26 24.94
C VAL A 32 -14.35 6.82 25.60
N MET A 33 -14.68 5.53 25.54
CA MET A 33 -15.88 4.96 26.18
C MET A 33 -15.84 5.09 27.71
N ALA A 34 -14.68 4.92 28.34
CA ALA A 34 -14.54 5.09 29.79
C ALA A 34 -14.71 6.56 30.23
N ASN A 35 -14.48 7.51 29.32
CA ASN A 35 -14.45 8.94 29.63
C ASN A 35 -15.49 9.77 28.83
N LEU A 36 -16.60 9.17 28.41
CA LEU A 36 -17.63 9.83 27.56
C LEU A 36 -18.09 11.18 28.11
N ARG A 37 -18.24 11.30 29.44
CA ARG A 37 -18.70 12.52 30.12
C ARG A 37 -17.68 13.67 30.08
N GLN A 38 -16.43 13.37 29.72
CA GLN A 38 -15.33 14.33 29.67
C GLN A 38 -15.05 14.83 28.25
N LEU A 39 -15.84 14.38 27.27
CA LEU A 39 -15.67 14.76 25.87
C LEU A 39 -16.87 15.56 25.39
N GLU A 40 -16.57 16.62 24.65
CA GLU A 40 -17.58 17.31 23.85
C GLU A 40 -17.70 16.52 22.52
N GLY A 41 -18.82 15.84 22.30
CA GLY A 41 -19.07 15.05 21.09
C GLY A 41 -18.31 13.70 21.03
N PRO A 42 -18.39 12.83 22.05
CA PRO A 42 -17.66 11.55 22.07
C PRO A 42 -18.00 10.63 20.89
N ASN A 43 -19.22 10.71 20.35
CA ASN A 43 -19.65 9.93 19.19
C ASN A 43 -18.77 10.21 17.96
N ALA A 44 -18.34 11.46 17.75
CA ALA A 44 -17.49 11.80 16.62
C ALA A 44 -16.09 11.15 16.73
N ALA A 45 -15.56 11.02 17.95
CA ALA A 45 -14.31 10.30 18.18
C ALA A 45 -14.46 8.79 17.95
N LEU A 46 -15.57 8.21 18.43
CA LEU A 46 -15.88 6.79 18.21
C LEU A 46 -16.08 6.47 16.72
N GLU A 47 -16.87 7.28 16.01
CA GLU A 47 -17.07 7.14 14.56
C GLU A 47 -15.77 7.28 13.78
N HIS A 48 -14.90 8.22 14.18
CA HIS A 48 -13.59 8.39 13.57
C HIS A 48 -12.72 7.14 13.76
N ILE A 49 -12.67 6.60 14.98
CA ILE A 49 -11.95 5.37 15.29
C ILE A 49 -12.51 4.19 14.48
N ASP A 50 -13.82 3.97 14.54
CA ASP A 50 -14.48 2.81 13.91
C ASP A 50 -14.29 2.85 12.38
N TYR A 51 -14.35 4.04 11.78
CA TYR A 51 -14.04 4.24 10.37
C TYR A 51 -12.61 3.80 10.01
N PHE A 52 -11.60 4.26 10.74
CA PHE A 52 -10.21 3.94 10.43
C PHE A 52 -9.83 2.51 10.80
N VAL A 53 -10.44 1.92 11.83
CA VAL A 53 -10.29 0.49 12.13
C VAL A 53 -10.78 -0.37 10.97
N ASP A 54 -11.93 -0.04 10.38
CA ASP A 54 -12.43 -0.75 9.19
C ASP A 54 -11.55 -0.53 7.96
N LEU A 55 -11.16 0.72 7.68
CA LEU A 55 -10.28 1.06 6.55
C LEU A 55 -8.94 0.31 6.64
N PHE A 56 -8.28 0.36 7.79
CA PHE A 56 -7.00 -0.33 8.00
C PHE A 56 -7.18 -1.84 8.01
N GLY A 57 -8.30 -2.35 8.52
CA GLY A 57 -8.61 -3.78 8.47
C GLY A 57 -8.69 -4.31 7.05
N ARG A 58 -9.45 -3.61 6.17
CA ARG A 58 -9.53 -3.95 4.74
C ARG A 58 -8.17 -3.85 4.06
N GLY A 59 -7.40 -2.79 4.35
CA GLY A 59 -6.04 -2.63 3.84
C GLY A 59 -5.11 -3.77 4.26
N ALA A 60 -5.11 -4.17 5.52
CA ALA A 60 -4.28 -5.26 6.04
C ALA A 60 -4.61 -6.61 5.40
N VAL A 61 -5.90 -6.90 5.19
CA VAL A 61 -6.35 -8.11 4.48
C VAL A 61 -5.82 -8.12 3.04
N GLU A 62 -5.94 -6.99 2.34
CA GLU A 62 -5.49 -6.89 0.95
C GLU A 62 -3.97 -7.01 0.82
N LEU A 63 -3.20 -6.39 1.73
CA LEU A 63 -1.74 -6.52 1.78
C LEU A 63 -1.32 -7.97 2.02
N GLY A 64 -1.97 -8.67 2.96
CA GLY A 64 -1.70 -10.07 3.24
C GLY A 64 -2.03 -10.99 2.05
N ARG A 65 -3.14 -10.72 1.35
CA ARG A 65 -3.51 -11.42 0.12
C ARG A 65 -2.44 -11.26 -0.96
N VAL A 66 -2.04 -10.02 -1.24
CA VAL A 66 -1.00 -9.76 -2.26
C VAL A 66 0.32 -10.41 -1.87
N ALA A 67 0.75 -10.29 -0.61
CA ALA A 67 1.99 -10.91 -0.13
C ALA A 67 2.00 -12.44 -0.31
N ALA A 68 0.87 -13.12 -0.09
CA ALA A 68 0.74 -14.56 -0.24
C ALA A 68 0.75 -15.02 -1.72
N GLU A 69 0.24 -14.18 -2.63
CA GLU A 69 0.14 -14.49 -4.05
C GLU A 69 1.41 -14.15 -4.85
N LEU A 70 2.18 -13.14 -4.42
CA LEU A 70 3.38 -12.69 -5.13
C LEU A 70 4.42 -13.78 -5.45
N PRO A 71 4.72 -14.74 -4.55
CA PRO A 71 5.65 -15.83 -4.86
C PRO A 71 5.23 -16.71 -6.04
N GLN A 72 3.93 -16.71 -6.38
CA GLN A 72 3.38 -17.49 -7.50
C GLN A 72 3.42 -16.71 -8.82
N GLY A 73 3.77 -15.42 -8.77
CA GLY A 73 3.91 -14.54 -9.93
C GLY A 73 3.18 -13.21 -9.76
N THR A 74 3.81 -12.14 -10.24
CA THR A 74 3.27 -10.78 -10.16
C THR A 74 2.20 -10.53 -11.23
N GLN A 75 1.00 -10.18 -10.80
CA GLN A 75 -0.14 -9.86 -11.68
C GLN A 75 -0.47 -8.36 -11.66
N GLN A 76 -1.15 -7.86 -12.71
CA GLN A 76 -1.64 -6.46 -12.74
C GLN A 76 -2.58 -6.18 -11.55
N ALA A 77 -3.43 -7.14 -11.19
CA ALA A 77 -4.38 -7.01 -10.09
C ALA A 77 -3.70 -6.72 -8.74
N HIS A 78 -2.47 -7.23 -8.51
CA HIS A 78 -1.69 -6.94 -7.31
C HIS A 78 -1.27 -5.46 -7.26
N ILE A 79 -0.75 -4.95 -8.39
CA ILE A 79 -0.31 -3.57 -8.53
C ILE A 79 -1.50 -2.61 -8.36
N ASP A 80 -2.63 -2.93 -9.00
CA ASP A 80 -3.84 -2.12 -8.93
C ASP A 80 -4.42 -2.08 -7.51
N ALA A 81 -4.42 -3.20 -6.80
CA ALA A 81 -4.86 -3.27 -5.40
C ALA A 81 -4.02 -2.36 -4.49
N ILE A 82 -2.69 -2.41 -4.62
CA ILE A 82 -1.76 -1.59 -3.84
C ILE A 82 -1.93 -0.10 -4.19
N ARG A 83 -2.08 0.24 -5.48
CA ARG A 83 -2.36 1.63 -5.92
C ARG A 83 -3.68 2.13 -5.38
N GLN A 84 -4.72 1.31 -5.42
CA GLN A 84 -6.03 1.68 -4.91
C GLN A 84 -5.97 1.94 -3.40
N LEU A 85 -5.23 1.13 -2.64
CA LEU A 85 -5.03 1.34 -1.21
C LEU A 85 -4.32 2.67 -0.93
N ALA A 86 -3.25 2.98 -1.67
CA ALA A 86 -2.53 4.24 -1.55
C ALA A 86 -3.37 5.47 -1.96
N SER A 87 -4.20 5.32 -2.99
CA SER A 87 -5.13 6.38 -3.43
C SER A 87 -6.21 6.64 -2.38
N ASN A 88 -6.82 5.58 -1.84
CA ASN A 88 -7.82 5.67 -0.79
C ASN A 88 -7.25 6.33 0.47
N SER A 89 -6.02 5.99 0.88
CA SER A 89 -5.39 6.60 2.05
C SER A 89 -5.14 8.10 1.84
N ALA A 90 -4.71 8.51 0.65
CA ALA A 90 -4.53 9.91 0.30
C ALA A 90 -5.87 10.70 0.35
N ALA A 91 -6.96 10.09 -0.10
CA ALA A 91 -8.29 10.71 -0.04
C ALA A 91 -8.77 10.95 1.41
N GLU A 92 -8.43 10.05 2.33
CA GLU A 92 -8.88 10.10 3.73
C GLU A 92 -8.01 10.96 4.66
N GLN A 93 -6.86 11.46 4.19
CA GLN A 93 -6.04 12.43 4.95
C GLN A 93 -6.84 13.65 5.41
N ARG A 94 -7.75 14.15 4.56
CA ARG A 94 -8.60 15.29 4.90
C ARG A 94 -9.47 15.01 6.13
N ARG A 95 -9.95 13.78 6.31
CA ARG A 95 -10.74 13.39 7.48
C ARG A 95 -9.91 13.46 8.77
N SER A 96 -8.65 13.05 8.72
CA SER A 96 -7.71 13.16 9.85
C SER A 96 -7.47 14.62 10.24
N VAL A 97 -7.25 15.51 9.27
CA VAL A 97 -7.05 16.94 9.52
C VAL A 97 -8.29 17.58 10.12
N LEU A 98 -9.47 17.33 9.54
CA LEU A 98 -10.74 17.86 10.05
C LEU A 98 -11.05 17.38 11.46
N PHE A 99 -10.70 16.14 11.80
CA PHE A 99 -10.86 15.62 13.15
C PHE A 99 -10.01 16.41 14.15
N ARG A 100 -8.73 16.61 13.85
CA ARG A 100 -7.83 17.40 14.70
C ARG A 100 -8.32 18.84 14.86
N ASP A 101 -8.69 19.50 13.77
CA ASP A 101 -9.08 20.90 13.82
C ASP A 101 -10.37 21.11 14.63
N LYS A 102 -11.34 20.19 14.50
CA LYS A 102 -12.63 20.29 15.22
C LYS A 102 -12.56 19.84 16.67
N TRP A 103 -11.83 18.78 16.96
CA TRP A 103 -11.91 18.08 18.25
C TRP A 103 -10.67 18.18 19.10
N ILE A 104 -9.53 18.60 18.52
CA ILE A 104 -8.27 18.72 19.24
C ILE A 104 -7.90 20.19 19.37
N ASN A 105 -7.75 20.95 18.29
CA ASN A 105 -7.14 22.28 18.33
C ASN A 105 -7.93 23.36 19.10
N LYS A 106 -9.17 23.08 19.49
CA LYS A 106 -9.98 23.96 20.33
C LYS A 106 -9.66 23.80 21.83
N PRO A 107 -10.02 24.79 22.67
CA PRO A 107 -10.08 24.59 24.12
C PRO A 107 -10.98 23.42 24.46
N LEU A 108 -10.51 22.52 25.34
CA LEU A 108 -11.27 21.37 25.78
C LEU A 108 -11.73 21.58 27.23
N PRO A 109 -12.97 21.17 27.59
CA PRO A 109 -13.43 21.24 28.97
C PRO A 109 -12.58 20.39 29.92
N TYR A 110 -12.04 19.26 29.42
CA TYR A 110 -11.19 18.34 30.17
C TYR A 110 -9.90 18.07 29.40
N GLU A 111 -8.85 18.81 29.74
CA GLU A 111 -7.59 18.83 29.01
C GLU A 111 -6.87 17.47 29.00
N GLN A 112 -7.10 16.62 30.01
CA GLN A 112 -6.60 15.25 30.07
C GLN A 112 -7.02 14.39 28.86
N MET A 113 -8.16 14.69 28.24
CA MET A 113 -8.63 13.97 27.04
C MET A 113 -7.86 14.36 25.77
N ARG A 114 -7.13 15.48 25.77
CA ARG A 114 -6.33 15.91 24.61
C ARG A 114 -5.29 14.86 24.23
N SER A 115 -4.68 14.21 25.22
CA SER A 115 -3.68 13.17 24.98
C SER A 115 -4.27 11.98 24.22
N VAL A 116 -5.46 11.52 24.62
CA VAL A 116 -6.18 10.42 23.95
C VAL A 116 -6.55 10.80 22.52
N LEU A 117 -7.12 12.00 22.31
CA LEU A 117 -7.50 12.47 20.98
C LEU A 117 -6.29 12.66 20.06
N ASN A 118 -5.18 13.17 20.59
CA ASN A 118 -3.90 13.25 19.87
C ASN A 118 -3.37 11.86 19.50
N GLY A 119 -3.45 10.89 20.41
CA GLY A 119 -3.10 9.50 20.14
C GLY A 119 -3.86 8.95 18.94
N ILE A 120 -5.19 9.09 18.93
CA ILE A 120 -6.06 8.71 17.81
C ILE A 120 -5.59 9.40 16.51
N SER A 121 -5.45 10.74 16.53
CA SER A 121 -5.05 11.51 15.34
C SER A 121 -3.67 11.14 14.82
N ASN A 122 -2.72 10.84 15.70
CA ASN A 122 -1.36 10.49 15.29
C ASN A 122 -1.33 9.08 14.69
N THR A 123 -1.95 8.11 15.35
CA THR A 123 -2.04 6.74 14.84
C THR A 123 -2.73 6.68 13.47
N THR A 124 -3.84 7.40 13.28
CA THR A 124 -4.53 7.41 11.98
C THR A 124 -3.66 8.03 10.90
N ARG A 125 -3.06 9.19 11.16
CA ARG A 125 -2.20 9.88 10.20
C ARG A 125 -0.97 9.05 9.82
N GLU A 126 -0.27 8.50 10.79
CA GLU A 126 0.93 7.68 10.54
C GLU A 126 0.62 6.46 9.67
N GLN A 127 -0.52 5.80 9.90
CA GLN A 127 -0.92 4.65 9.10
C GLN A 127 -1.39 5.06 7.69
N LEU A 128 -2.05 6.22 7.55
CA LEU A 128 -2.38 6.77 6.23
C LEU A 128 -1.13 7.13 5.42
N ASP A 129 -0.13 7.73 6.07
CA ASP A 129 1.16 8.05 5.46
C ASP A 129 1.88 6.76 5.02
N ALA A 130 1.84 5.70 5.84
CA ALA A 130 2.38 4.39 5.49
C ALA A 130 1.67 3.78 4.27
N PHE A 131 0.33 3.76 4.25
CA PHE A 131 -0.41 3.29 3.07
C PHE A 131 -0.17 4.14 1.83
N ARG A 132 0.02 5.45 1.97
CA ARG A 132 0.34 6.32 0.83
C ARG A 132 1.71 5.97 0.22
N ALA A 133 2.68 5.61 1.06
CA ALA A 133 4.01 5.21 0.62
C ALA A 133 4.02 3.91 -0.20
N LEU A 134 2.94 3.11 -0.16
CA LEU A 134 2.77 1.94 -1.02
C LEU A 134 2.76 2.27 -2.52
N THR A 135 2.58 3.54 -2.90
CA THR A 135 2.74 3.98 -4.30
C THR A 135 4.10 3.59 -4.87
N GLU A 136 5.17 3.74 -4.09
CA GLU A 136 6.52 3.37 -4.50
C GLU A 136 6.67 1.85 -4.66
N MET A 137 6.01 1.09 -3.80
CA MET A 137 6.01 -0.37 -3.86
C MET A 137 5.25 -0.89 -5.08
N ALA A 138 4.13 -0.27 -5.43
CA ALA A 138 3.40 -0.58 -6.66
C ALA A 138 4.26 -0.31 -7.91
N SER A 139 5.02 0.78 -7.93
CA SER A 139 5.98 1.08 -9.00
C SER A 139 7.08 0.03 -9.08
N ALA A 140 7.63 -0.41 -7.94
CA ALA A 140 8.65 -1.46 -7.89
C ALA A 140 8.12 -2.81 -8.43
N LEU A 141 6.88 -3.18 -8.07
CA LEU A 141 6.22 -4.39 -8.60
C LEU A 141 5.99 -4.31 -10.11
N GLU A 142 5.63 -3.13 -10.62
CA GLU A 142 5.45 -2.92 -12.06
C GLU A 142 6.76 -3.07 -12.83
N SER A 143 7.86 -2.50 -12.31
CA SER A 143 9.20 -2.67 -12.89
C SER A 143 9.64 -4.14 -12.90
N ALA A 144 9.52 -4.84 -11.77
CA ALA A 144 9.89 -6.26 -11.67
C ALA A 144 9.10 -7.15 -12.66
N ARG A 145 7.82 -6.82 -12.89
CA ARG A 145 7.00 -7.52 -13.89
C ARG A 145 7.42 -7.22 -15.33
N GLY A 146 7.84 -5.99 -15.62
CA GLY A 146 8.30 -5.58 -16.95
C GLY A 146 9.57 -6.31 -17.39
N GLU A 147 10.50 -6.53 -16.47
CA GLU A 147 11.74 -7.27 -16.71
C GLU A 147 11.48 -8.75 -17.02
N LEU A 148 10.56 -9.39 -16.29
CA LEU A 148 10.13 -10.77 -16.56
C LEU A 148 9.50 -10.96 -17.94
N LYS A 149 8.84 -9.93 -18.49
CA LYS A 149 8.28 -9.96 -19.85
C LYS A 149 9.30 -9.60 -20.93
N GLY A 150 10.40 -8.94 -20.58
CA GLY A 150 11.43 -8.46 -21.49
C GLY A 150 12.42 -9.53 -21.96
N GLU A 151 12.60 -10.62 -21.21
CA GLU A 151 13.55 -11.68 -21.59
C GLU A 151 13.06 -12.62 -22.70
N ASP A 152 11.76 -12.74 -22.93
CA ASP A 152 11.18 -13.64 -23.95
C ASP A 152 11.03 -13.00 -25.35
N THR A 153 11.47 -11.76 -25.53
CA THR A 153 11.51 -11.09 -26.85
C THR A 153 12.93 -10.88 -27.37
N LYS A 154 13.83 -11.84 -27.12
CA LYS A 154 14.91 -12.13 -28.09
C LYS A 154 14.28 -12.83 -29.31
N GLY A 155 13.50 -12.05 -30.05
CA GLY A 155 12.94 -12.44 -31.32
C GLY A 155 14.07 -12.90 -32.24
N PHE A 156 14.08 -14.20 -32.47
CA PHE A 156 14.53 -14.88 -33.68
C PHE A 156 14.73 -13.90 -34.83
N ASP A 157 15.99 -13.65 -35.19
CA ASP A 157 16.32 -12.79 -36.32
C ASP A 157 15.85 -13.47 -37.62
N ARG A 158 14.63 -13.16 -38.04
CA ARG A 158 14.02 -13.73 -39.25
C ARG A 158 14.87 -13.43 -40.49
N ARG A 159 15.71 -12.38 -40.48
CA ARG A 159 16.65 -12.09 -41.58
C ARG A 159 17.81 -13.09 -41.67
N ALA A 160 18.23 -13.70 -40.57
CA ALA A 160 19.28 -14.71 -40.55
C ALA A 160 18.83 -16.05 -41.15
N LEU A 161 17.53 -16.34 -41.15
CA LEU A 161 16.98 -17.55 -41.77
C LEU A 161 16.91 -17.47 -43.29
N PHE A 162 16.62 -16.28 -43.86
CA PHE A 162 16.52 -16.12 -45.32
C PHE A 162 17.87 -16.06 -46.03
N THR A 163 18.96 -15.71 -45.33
CA THR A 163 20.31 -15.65 -45.93
C THR A 163 21.00 -17.01 -46.04
N ARG A 164 20.48 -18.07 -45.39
CA ARG A 164 21.00 -19.44 -45.53
C ARG A 164 20.37 -20.25 -46.67
N LEU A 165 19.20 -19.84 -47.18
CA LEU A 165 18.51 -20.57 -48.26
C LEU A 165 18.88 -20.08 -49.67
N PHE A 166 19.50 -18.90 -49.81
CA PHE A 166 19.85 -18.30 -51.09
C PHE A 166 21.33 -17.89 -51.13
N LYS A 167 22.24 -18.81 -50.81
CA LYS A 167 23.64 -18.63 -51.18
C LYS A 167 23.78 -19.06 -52.64
N PRO A 168 23.95 -18.14 -53.62
CA PRO A 168 24.23 -18.56 -54.98
C PRO A 168 25.57 -19.31 -55.01
N PRO A 169 25.71 -20.35 -55.84
CA PRO A 169 26.99 -21.01 -56.03
C PRO A 169 28.00 -19.98 -56.55
N THR A 170 29.10 -19.85 -55.83
CA THR A 170 30.29 -19.12 -56.29
C THR A 170 30.95 -19.96 -57.37
N ASP A 171 30.53 -19.79 -58.62
CA ASP A 171 31.30 -20.23 -59.78
C ASP A 171 32.31 -19.13 -60.10
N GLY A 172 33.55 -19.40 -59.71
CA GLY A 172 34.70 -18.53 -59.93
C GLY A 172 35.96 -19.20 -59.41
N ASP A 173 36.42 -20.23 -60.10
CA ASP A 173 37.81 -20.39 -60.55
C ASP A 173 38.13 -21.86 -60.82
N SER A 174 38.29 -22.20 -62.08
CA SER A 174 39.24 -23.25 -62.50
C SER A 174 39.82 -22.83 -63.84
N ARG A 175 41.14 -22.63 -63.79
CA ARG A 175 42.06 -22.38 -64.90
C ARG A 175 42.02 -23.50 -65.93
#